data_AF-A0A920PCI1-F1
#
_entry.id   AF-A0A920PCI1-F1
#
_cell.length_a   1.000
_cell.length_b   1.000
_cell.length_c   1.000
_cell.angle_alpha   90.00
_cell.angle_beta   90.00
_cell.angle_gamma   90.00
#
_symmetry.space_group_name_H-M   'P 1'
#
loop_
_entity.id
_entity.type
_entity.pdbx_description
1 polymer ?
#
loop_
_entity_poly.entity_id
_entity_poly.type
_entity_poly.pdbx_seq_one_letter_code
_entity_poly.pdbx_strand_id
1 'polypeptide(L)'
;MALYKTRAIVLKSINLSESDRLVTFLTENSGKIKCVAKGARKVKNQFWGSLEPMSQVNLIYFGKENQNLYRLNQADIIDSSQLSAKILKKFIKEYIFWS
;
A
#
# COMPACT_ATOMS: atom_id res chain seq x y z
N MET A 1 1.76 16.71 10.43
CA MET A 1 1.98 15.44 9.69
C MET A 1 1.75 15.74 8.23
N ALA A 2 2.66 15.37 7.35
CA ALA A 2 2.53 15.63 5.92
C ALA A 2 1.57 14.61 5.28
N LEU A 3 0.77 15.08 4.31
CA LEU A 3 -0.10 14.26 3.47
C LEU A 3 0.68 13.90 2.21
N TYR A 4 0.79 12.60 1.93
CA TYR A 4 1.42 12.09 0.72
C TYR A 4 0.39 11.40 -0.16
N LYS A 5 0.55 11.58 -1.48
CA LYS A 5 -0.27 10.93 -2.51
C LYS A 5 0.65 10.25 -3.51
N THR A 6 0.44 8.98 -3.78
CA THR A 6 1.27 8.23 -4.74
C THR A 6 0.54 7.01 -5.27
N ARG A 7 0.96 6.51 -6.43
CA ARG A 7 0.53 5.20 -6.93
C ARG A 7 1.36 4.10 -6.27
N ALA A 8 0.72 3.00 -5.93
CA ALA A 8 1.39 1.89 -5.29
C ALA A 8 0.78 0.53 -5.65
N ILE A 9 1.57 -0.52 -5.45
CA ILE A 9 1.08 -1.91 -5.46
C ILE A 9 1.13 -2.45 -4.04
N VAL A 10 0.06 -3.14 -3.64
CA VAL A 10 0.03 -3.90 -2.38
C VAL A 10 0.96 -5.10 -2.50
N LEU A 11 2.01 -5.15 -1.69
CA LEU A 11 2.91 -6.30 -1.63
C LEU A 11 2.40 -7.35 -0.64
N LYS A 12 1.96 -6.88 0.53
CA LYS A 12 1.58 -7.75 1.64
C LYS A 12 0.59 -7.03 2.54
N SER A 13 -0.41 -7.76 3.01
CA SER A 13 -1.42 -7.28 3.95
C SER A 13 -1.47 -8.26 5.12
N ILE A 14 -1.20 -7.80 6.35
CA ILE A 14 -1.25 -8.64 7.55
C ILE A 14 -2.15 -8.01 8.60
N ASN A 15 -2.73 -8.85 9.45
CA ASN A 15 -3.49 -8.38 10.61
C ASN A 15 -2.53 -7.77 11.62
N LEU A 16 -2.81 -6.51 12.02
CA LEU A 16 -2.04 -5.81 13.05
C LEU A 16 -2.75 -5.87 14.41
N SER A 17 -4.07 -5.80 14.40
CA SER A 17 -4.93 -5.88 15.57
C SER A 17 -6.27 -6.50 15.19
N GLU A 18 -7.24 -6.56 16.09
CA GLU A 18 -8.59 -7.05 15.82
C GLU A 18 -9.30 -6.27 14.71
N SER A 19 -9.08 -4.95 14.67
CA SER A 19 -9.73 -4.05 13.71
C SER A 19 -8.81 -3.58 12.58
N ASP A 20 -7.50 -3.74 12.71
CA ASP A 20 -6.52 -3.03 11.88
C ASP A 20 -5.64 -3.98 11.05
N ARG A 21 -5.16 -3.50 9.90
CA ARG A 21 -4.17 -4.19 9.07
C ARG A 21 -2.89 -3.37 8.94
N LEU A 22 -1.75 -4.04 8.90
CA LEU A 22 -0.48 -3.48 8.45
C LEU A 22 -0.27 -3.89 7.00
N VAL A 23 -0.17 -2.89 6.11
CA VAL A 23 -0.08 -3.13 4.67
C VAL A 23 1.24 -2.57 4.15
N THR A 24 1.97 -3.41 3.43
CA THR A 24 3.22 -3.06 2.77
C THR A 24 2.94 -2.71 1.32
N PHE A 25 3.37 -1.54 0.91
CA PHE A 25 3.19 -1.01 -0.43
C PHE A 25 4.52 -0.79 -1.11
N LEU A 26 4.59 -1.09 -2.40
CA LEU A 26 5.64 -0.58 -3.27
C LEU A 26 5.11 0.66 -3.98
N THR A 27 5.65 1.82 -3.63
CA THR A 27 5.25 3.10 -4.21
C THR A 27 6.11 3.47 -5.40
N GLU A 28 5.55 4.29 -6.30
CA GLU A 28 6.27 4.81 -7.45
C GLU A 28 7.46 5.70 -7.02
N ASN A 29 7.22 6.61 -6.05
CA ASN A 29 8.18 7.68 -5.72
C ASN A 29 9.00 7.42 -4.45
N SER A 30 8.42 6.73 -3.45
CA SER A 30 8.99 6.62 -2.10
C SER A 30 9.56 5.23 -1.79
N GLY A 31 9.58 4.34 -2.79
CA GLY A 31 10.02 2.94 -2.59
C GLY A 31 9.03 2.13 -1.74
N LYS A 32 9.55 1.20 -0.96
CA LYS A 32 8.77 0.31 -0.10
C LYS A 32 8.40 1.00 1.21
N ILE A 33 7.10 1.08 1.50
CA ILE A 33 6.60 1.67 2.75
C ILE A 33 5.62 0.73 3.44
N LYS A 34 5.45 0.88 4.76
CA LYS A 34 4.41 0.20 5.52
C LYS A 34 3.39 1.22 5.99
N CYS A 35 2.10 0.91 5.86
CA CYS A 35 1.03 1.76 6.40
C CYS A 35 0.12 0.97 7.32
N VAL A 36 -0.30 1.59 8.43
CA VAL A 36 -1.37 1.09 9.28
C VAL A 36 -2.71 1.53 8.71
N ALA A 37 -3.51 0.56 8.29
CA ALA A 37 -4.88 0.74 7.83
C ALA A 37 -5.84 0.51 8.99
N LYS A 38 -6.24 1.60 9.65
CA LYS A 38 -7.15 1.55 10.80
C LYS A 38 -8.55 1.12 10.37
N GLY A 39 -9.15 0.18 11.09
CA GLY A 39 -10.51 -0.31 10.81
C GLY A 39 -10.62 -1.16 9.53
N ALA A 40 -9.50 -1.53 8.90
CA ALA A 40 -9.49 -2.32 7.67
C ALA A 40 -10.04 -3.76 7.82
N ARG A 41 -10.29 -4.22 9.05
CA ARG A 41 -10.96 -5.51 9.32
C ARG A 41 -12.46 -5.37 9.62
N LYS A 42 -12.98 -4.15 9.77
CA LYS A 42 -14.41 -3.93 10.00
C LYS A 42 -15.21 -4.28 8.75
N VAL A 43 -16.40 -4.83 8.93
CA VAL A 43 -17.36 -5.06 7.83
C VAL A 43 -17.76 -3.70 7.23
N LYS A 44 -17.86 -3.60 5.90
CA LYS A 44 -18.13 -2.33 5.17
C LYS A 44 -17.11 -1.22 5.45
N ASN A 45 -15.81 -1.55 5.47
CA ASN A 45 -14.75 -0.54 5.57
C ASN A 45 -14.44 0.12 4.21
N GLN A 46 -13.79 1.29 4.24
CA GLN A 46 -13.39 2.05 3.04
C GLN A 46 -12.27 1.39 2.22
N PHE A 47 -11.64 0.34 2.74
CA PHE A 47 -10.52 -0.37 2.13
C PHE A 47 -10.92 -1.72 1.54
N TRP A 48 -12.22 -1.92 1.32
CA TRP A 48 -12.78 -3.19 0.88
C TRP A 48 -12.18 -3.62 -0.46
N GLY A 49 -11.47 -4.74 -0.48
CA GLY A 49 -10.78 -5.27 -1.67
C GLY A 49 -9.54 -4.49 -2.12
N SER A 50 -9.31 -3.26 -1.66
CA SER A 50 -8.17 -2.45 -2.11
C SER A 50 -6.83 -2.81 -1.48
N LEU A 51 -6.87 -3.54 -0.35
CA LEU A 51 -5.69 -3.99 0.39
C LEU A 51 -5.32 -5.45 0.12
N GLU A 52 -5.78 -6.01 -0.99
CA GLU A 52 -5.42 -7.35 -1.43
C GLU A 52 -4.06 -7.34 -2.14
N PRO A 53 -3.19 -8.35 -1.92
CA PRO A 53 -1.91 -8.44 -2.62
C PRO A 53 -2.04 -8.28 -4.13
N MET A 54 -1.04 -7.63 -4.74
CA MET A 54 -0.98 -7.30 -6.18
C MET A 54 -2.02 -6.28 -6.68
N SER A 55 -2.90 -5.77 -5.81
CA SER A 55 -3.79 -4.67 -6.18
C SER A 55 -3.00 -3.39 -6.41
N GLN A 56 -3.26 -2.72 -7.54
CA GLN A 56 -2.74 -1.38 -7.80
C GLN A 56 -3.71 -0.35 -7.23
N VAL A 57 -3.19 0.59 -6.43
CA VAL A 57 -3.98 1.58 -5.71
C VAL A 57 -3.42 2.98 -5.81
N ASN A 58 -4.31 3.97 -5.82
CA ASN A 58 -3.99 5.34 -5.47
C ASN A 58 -3.95 5.44 -3.94
N LEU A 59 -2.76 5.69 -3.40
CA LEU A 59 -2.52 5.72 -1.97
C LEU A 59 -2.51 7.15 -1.46
N ILE A 60 -3.26 7.40 -0.38
CA ILE A 60 -3.16 8.62 0.43
C ILE A 60 -2.75 8.21 1.83
N TYR A 61 -1.64 8.77 2.33
CA TYR A 61 -1.08 8.39 3.62
C TYR A 61 -0.44 9.57 4.35
N PHE A 62 -0.31 9.45 5.67
CA PHE A 62 0.27 10.48 6.53
C PHE A 62 1.48 9.97 7.29
N GLY A 63 2.48 10.82 7.47
CA GLY A 63 3.62 10.55 8.34
C GLY A 63 4.55 11.74 8.53
N LYS A 64 5.68 11.48 9.17
CA LYS A 64 6.84 12.38 9.19
C LYS A 64 7.80 11.96 8.07
N GLU A 65 8.64 12.89 7.62
CA GLU A 65 9.77 12.56 6.76
C GLU A 65 10.67 11.50 7.42
N ASN A 66 11.28 10.63 6.61
CA ASN A 66 12.22 9.58 7.03
C ASN A 66 11.66 8.48 7.95
N GLN A 67 10.35 8.23 7.95
CA GLN A 67 9.78 7.07 8.63
C GLN A 67 9.49 5.92 7.66
N ASN A 68 9.50 4.69 8.16
CA ASN A 68 9.14 3.49 7.39
C ASN A 68 7.72 2.98 7.67
N LEU A 69 7.03 3.61 8.64
CA LEU A 69 5.68 3.27 9.06
C LEU A 69 4.79 4.52 9.04
N TYR A 70 3.75 4.47 8.22
CA TYR A 70 2.82 5.56 7.97
C TYR A 70 1.41 5.18 8.42
N ARG A 71 0.50 6.16 8.46
CA ARG A 71 -0.94 5.91 8.63
C ARG A 71 -1.61 5.98 7.27
N LEU A 72 -2.36 4.95 6.93
CA LEU A 72 -3.15 4.92 5.70
C LEU A 72 -4.40 5.78 5.88
N ASN A 73 -4.64 6.70 4.95
CA ASN A 73 -5.85 7.51 4.92
C ASN A 73 -6.87 6.94 3.93
N GLN A 74 -6.43 6.65 2.70
CA GLN A 74 -7.27 6.20 1.61
C GLN A 74 -6.46 5.29 0.66
N ALA A 75 -7.13 4.30 0.10
CA ALA A 75 -6.56 3.41 -0.91
C ALA A 75 -7.66 3.04 -1.91
N ASP A 76 -7.64 3.69 -3.07
CA ASP A 76 -8.61 3.46 -4.14
C ASP A 76 -8.00 2.54 -5.21
N ILE A 77 -8.72 1.49 -5.58
CA ILE A 77 -8.28 0.57 -6.65
C ILE A 77 -8.19 1.36 -7.95
N ILE A 78 -7.06 1.19 -8.64
CA ILE A 78 -6.91 1.62 -10.02
C ILE A 78 -7.31 0.43 -10.88
N ASP A 79 -8.26 0.62 -11.80
CA ASP A 79 -8.73 -0.45 -12.69
C ASP A 79 -7.56 -1.24 -13.29
N SER A 80 -7.65 -2.56 -13.16
CA SER A 80 -6.61 -3.57 -13.34
C SER A 80 -6.08 -3.73 -14.77
N SER A 81 -6.44 -2.84 -15.70
CA SER A 81 -6.06 -2.93 -17.10
C SER A 81 -4.60 -2.52 -17.38
N GLN A 82 -3.98 -1.72 -16.49
CA GLN A 82 -2.60 -1.27 -16.66
C GLN A 82 -1.84 -1.37 -15.35
N LEU A 83 -1.39 -2.59 -15.03
CA LEU A 83 -0.31 -2.75 -14.08
C LEU A 83 0.92 -2.05 -14.68
N SER A 84 1.34 -0.92 -14.10
CA SER A 84 2.38 -0.12 -14.75
C SER A 84 3.66 -0.95 -14.84
N ALA A 85 4.16 -1.16 -16.07
CA ALA A 85 5.35 -1.96 -16.33
C ALA A 85 6.56 -1.48 -15.50
N LYS A 86 6.58 -0.19 -15.15
CA LYS A 86 7.58 0.43 -14.28
C LYS A 86 7.54 -0.10 -12.84
N ILE A 87 6.35 -0.16 -12.22
CA ILE A 87 6.22 -0.68 -10.85
C ILE A 87 6.45 -2.19 -10.83
N LEU A 88 5.94 -2.93 -11.83
CA LEU A 88 6.21 -4.35 -12.01
C LEU A 88 7.70 -4.67 -12.12
N LYS A 89 8.43 -3.96 -12.99
CA LYS A 89 9.89 -4.14 -13.13
C LYS A 89 10.61 -3.85 -11.81
N LYS A 90 10.18 -2.82 -11.07
CA LYS A 90 10.71 -2.51 -9.75
C LYS A 90 10.41 -3.63 -8.75
N PHE A 91 9.18 -4.14 -8.73
CA PHE A 91 8.77 -5.26 -7.88
C PHE A 91 9.61 -6.52 -8.16
N ILE A 92 9.76 -6.90 -9.42
CA ILE A 92 10.57 -8.07 -9.81
C ILE A 92 12.02 -7.88 -9.34
N LYS A 93 12.63 -6.72 -9.61
CA LYS A 93 14.01 -6.43 -9.21
C LYS A 93 14.22 -6.42 -7.69
N GLU A 94 13.25 -5.91 -6.94
CA GLU A 94 13.38 -5.65 -5.50
C GLU A 94 12.88 -6.83 -4.64
N TYR A 95 12.07 -7.74 -5.20
CA TYR A 95 11.42 -8.83 -4.46
C TYR A 95 11.82 -10.24 -4.94
N ILE A 96 12.11 -10.44 -6.23
CA ILE A 96 12.44 -11.77 -6.80
C ILE A 96 13.96 -11.97 -6.87
N PHE A 97 14.75 -10.92 -7.11
CA PHE A 97 16.20 -11.02 -7.31
C PHE A 97 17.06 -10.90 -6.02
N TRP A 98 16.44 -10.84 -4.84
CA TRP A 98 17.12 -10.80 -3.53
C TRP A 98 16.80 -12.02 -2.66
N SER A 99 16.42 -13.14 -3.28
CA SER A 99 16.18 -14.42 -2.60
C SER A 99 16.93 -15.57 -3.26
#